data_AF-A0A8S2WVB7-F1
#
_entry.id   AF-A0A8S2WVB7-F1
#
_cell.length_a   1.000
_cell.length_b   1.000
_cell.length_c   1.000
_cell.angle_alpha   90.00
_cell.angle_beta   90.00
_cell.angle_gamma   90.00
#
_symmetry.space_group_name_H-M   'P 1'
#
loop_
_entity.id
_entity.type
_entity.pdbx_description
1 polymer ?
#
loop_
_entity_poly.entity_id
_entity_poly.type
_entity_poly.pdbx_seq_one_letter_code
_entity_poly.pdbx_strand_id
1 'polypeptide(L)'
;KALLRSKVYFPGLDKLIEARLSSCYTCQINSPTVQHEPCQTSELPSGPWQLIALDFYGPTESGTYLLLIIDEYSRFVIIHEVNTTASHYVLPKSHESFSLFGIPQIVKTDNGPPFNGAEFGNFWNYYGIKHRAITPYWPRANAEAERFMQNLRKVFQNANINQIDWHFELNRFLAAYRATPHSTTGIAPSSLLFKHESCSRLIQLYEKRPFQFNNDDISAKLNDE
;
A
#
# COMPACT_ATOMS: atom_id res chain seq x y z
N LYS A 1 -22.82 -22.36 19.22
CA LYS A 1 -22.25 -22.78 20.53
C LYS A 1 -22.81 -21.95 21.70
N ALA A 2 -22.75 -20.62 21.68
CA ALA A 2 -23.21 -19.75 22.79
C ALA A 2 -24.66 -20.00 23.26
N LEU A 3 -25.62 -20.19 22.35
CA LEU A 3 -27.02 -20.47 22.71
C LEU A 3 -27.21 -21.80 23.46
N LEU A 4 -26.44 -22.83 23.15
CA LEU A 4 -26.52 -24.10 23.87
C LEU A 4 -25.92 -23.97 25.27
N ARG A 5 -24.82 -23.22 25.39
CA ARG A 5 -24.18 -22.93 26.69
C ARG A 5 -25.06 -22.09 27.62
N SER A 6 -26.01 -21.31 27.10
CA SER A 6 -26.95 -20.55 27.93
C SER A 6 -28.13 -21.38 28.43
N LYS A 7 -28.28 -22.63 27.99
CA LYS A 7 -29.41 -23.51 28.34
C LYS A 7 -28.99 -24.79 29.06
N VAL A 8 -27.83 -25.34 28.72
CA VAL A 8 -27.35 -26.61 29.27
C VAL A 8 -25.84 -26.58 29.49
N TYR A 9 -25.39 -27.29 30.52
CA TYR A 9 -23.97 -27.53 30.79
C TYR A 9 -23.74 -28.98 31.21
N PHE A 10 -22.78 -29.63 30.57
CA PHE A 10 -22.22 -30.91 31.00
C PHE A 10 -20.80 -31.08 30.45
N PRO A 11 -19.94 -31.89 31.12
CA PRO A 11 -18.59 -32.16 30.64
C PRO A 11 -18.60 -32.78 29.24
N GLY A 12 -17.89 -32.16 28.29
CA GLY A 12 -17.79 -32.64 26.91
C GLY A 12 -18.88 -32.14 25.95
N LEU A 13 -19.77 -31.23 26.38
CA LEU A 13 -20.77 -30.59 25.52
C LEU A 13 -20.16 -30.03 24.23
N ASP A 14 -19.03 -29.32 24.32
CA ASP A 14 -18.37 -28.74 23.16
C ASP A 14 -17.85 -29.80 22.18
N LYS A 15 -17.27 -30.90 22.70
CA LYS A 15 -16.82 -32.03 21.87
C LYS A 15 -17.98 -32.68 21.14
N LEU A 16 -19.14 -32.81 21.79
CA LEU A 16 -20.34 -33.39 21.19
C LEU A 16 -20.92 -32.48 20.10
N ILE A 17 -20.93 -31.16 20.32
CA ILE A 17 -21.32 -30.18 19.31
C ILE A 17 -20.38 -30.26 18.09
N GLU A 18 -19.07 -30.32 18.31
CA GLU A 18 -18.08 -30.44 17.23
C GLU A 18 -18.20 -31.76 16.46
N ALA A 19 -18.42 -32.88 17.16
CA ALA A 19 -18.70 -34.17 16.52
C ALA A 19 -19.98 -34.10 15.68
N ARG A 20 -21.02 -33.42 16.16
CA ARG A 20 -22.26 -33.27 15.41
C ARG A 20 -22.07 -32.38 14.18
N LEU A 21 -21.40 -31.25 14.32
CA LEU A 21 -21.10 -30.33 13.20
C LEU A 21 -20.20 -30.99 12.15
N SER A 22 -19.20 -31.77 12.57
CA SER A 22 -18.33 -32.53 11.65
C SER A 22 -19.04 -33.69 10.96
N SER A 23 -20.09 -34.28 11.55
CA SER A 23 -20.89 -35.32 10.89
C SER A 23 -22.00 -34.80 9.97
N CYS A 24 -22.30 -33.50 10.01
CA CYS A 24 -23.46 -32.93 9.34
C CYS A 24 -23.14 -32.48 7.92
N TYR A 25 -23.59 -33.24 6.92
CA TYR A 25 -23.35 -32.97 5.50
C TYR A 25 -23.75 -31.55 5.05
N THR A 26 -24.94 -31.09 5.43
CA THR A 26 -25.43 -29.75 5.08
C THR A 26 -24.63 -28.63 5.75
N CYS A 27 -24.12 -28.87 6.97
CA CYS A 27 -23.22 -27.91 7.62
C CYS A 27 -21.84 -27.90 6.97
N GLN A 28 -21.30 -29.05 6.57
CA GLN A 28 -20.00 -29.12 5.92
C GLN A 28 -19.96 -28.37 4.58
N ILE A 29 -20.98 -28.54 3.73
CA ILE A 29 -21.05 -27.86 2.43
C ILE A 29 -21.17 -26.35 2.57
N ASN A 30 -21.97 -25.90 3.54
CA ASN A 30 -22.26 -24.47 3.73
C ASN A 30 -21.27 -23.77 4.68
N SER A 31 -20.36 -24.51 5.31
CA SER A 31 -19.32 -23.92 6.14
C SER A 31 -18.18 -23.45 5.24
N PRO A 32 -17.87 -22.15 5.21
CA PRO A 32 -16.76 -21.66 4.41
C PRO A 32 -15.47 -22.28 4.95
N THR A 33 -14.82 -23.12 4.14
CA THR A 33 -13.51 -23.71 4.48
C THR A 33 -12.45 -22.65 4.22
N VAL A 34 -12.32 -21.68 5.12
CA VAL A 34 -11.23 -20.71 5.03
C VAL A 34 -10.04 -21.26 5.80
N GLN A 35 -9.35 -22.23 5.22
CA GLN A 35 -7.96 -22.44 5.56
C GLN A 35 -7.18 -21.29 4.94
N HIS A 36 -7.00 -20.21 5.68
CA HIS A 36 -5.97 -19.25 5.32
C HIS A 36 -4.63 -19.95 5.52
N GLU A 37 -3.97 -20.33 4.43
CA GLU A 37 -2.56 -20.70 4.47
C GLU A 37 -1.79 -19.59 5.23
N PRO A 38 -0.82 -19.97 6.09
CA PRO A 38 0.02 -19.01 6.76
C PRO A 38 0.63 -18.05 5.74
N CYS A 39 0.64 -16.77 6.10
CA CYS A 39 1.04 -15.69 5.22
C CYS A 39 2.45 -15.95 4.68
N GLN A 40 2.57 -16.34 3.40
CA GLN A 40 3.84 -16.26 2.71
C GLN A 40 4.12 -14.79 2.44
N THR A 41 4.99 -14.20 3.24
CA THR A 41 5.57 -12.89 2.96
C THR A 41 6.33 -13.00 1.64
N SER A 42 5.95 -12.22 0.64
CA SER A 42 6.78 -12.07 -0.55
C SER A 42 8.14 -11.55 -0.10
N GLU A 43 9.23 -12.20 -0.52
CA GLU A 43 10.57 -11.70 -0.25
C GLU A 43 10.70 -10.28 -0.80
N LEU A 44 11.15 -9.37 0.06
CA LEU A 44 11.47 -8.02 -0.38
C LEU A 44 12.65 -8.08 -1.35
N PRO A 45 12.65 -7.25 -2.41
CA PRO A 45 13.81 -7.12 -3.28
C PRO A 45 15.06 -6.74 -2.47
N SER A 46 16.24 -7.06 -3.01
CA SER A 46 17.52 -6.81 -2.33
C SER A 46 17.93 -5.33 -2.30
N GLY A 47 17.30 -4.50 -3.13
CA GLY A 47 17.61 -3.09 -3.22
C GLY A 47 16.54 -2.27 -3.93
N PRO A 48 16.69 -0.93 -3.89
CA PRO A 48 15.74 0.00 -4.49
C PRO A 48 15.64 -0.22 -6.00
N TRP A 49 14.44 -0.02 -6.53
CA TRP A 49 14.14 0.01 -7.96
C TRP A 49 14.42 -1.30 -8.71
N GLN A 50 14.55 -2.42 -8.01
CA GLN A 50 14.69 -3.75 -8.62
C GLN A 50 13.33 -4.36 -8.98
N LEU A 51 12.37 -4.26 -8.05
CA LEU A 51 11.01 -4.74 -8.20
C LEU A 51 10.07 -3.55 -7.99
N ILE A 52 9.29 -3.24 -9.01
CA ILE A 52 8.27 -2.21 -8.92
C ILE A 52 6.89 -2.81 -9.17
N ALA A 53 5.87 -2.25 -8.52
CA ALA A 53 4.47 -2.55 -8.77
C ALA A 53 3.81 -1.40 -9.54
N LEU A 54 3.07 -1.73 -10.60
CA LEU A 54 2.23 -0.79 -11.33
C LEU A 54 0.76 -1.13 -11.06
N ASP A 55 -0.02 -0.11 -10.74
CA ASP A 55 -1.46 -0.25 -10.48
C ASP A 55 -2.21 1.03 -10.89
N PHE A 56 -3.53 0.96 -10.98
CA PHE A 56 -4.38 2.10 -11.27
C PHE A 56 -5.28 2.46 -10.11
N TYR A 57 -5.41 3.75 -9.87
CA TYR A 57 -6.48 4.31 -9.04
C TYR A 57 -7.40 5.16 -9.91
N GLY A 58 -8.70 4.89 -9.86
CA GLY A 58 -9.70 5.71 -10.54
C GLY A 58 -10.91 4.91 -11.02
N PRO A 59 -11.81 5.56 -11.78
CA PRO A 59 -11.72 6.97 -12.19
C PRO A 59 -11.88 7.95 -11.01
N THR A 60 -11.23 9.10 -11.09
CA THR A 60 -11.43 10.25 -10.19
C THR A 60 -12.78 10.92 -10.47
N GLU A 61 -13.19 11.87 -9.63
CA GLU A 61 -14.40 12.68 -9.88
C GLU A 61 -14.35 13.42 -11.24
N SER A 62 -13.14 13.74 -11.72
CA SER A 62 -12.91 14.39 -13.02
C SER A 62 -12.87 13.40 -14.20
N GLY A 63 -13.02 12.10 -13.95
CA GLY A 63 -12.96 11.05 -14.97
C GLY A 63 -11.54 10.65 -15.39
N THR A 64 -10.52 11.14 -14.70
CA THR A 64 -9.11 10.77 -14.95
C THR A 64 -8.72 9.55 -14.12
N TYR A 65 -7.61 8.90 -14.50
CA TYR A 65 -7.02 7.78 -13.79
C TYR A 65 -5.63 8.17 -13.29
N LEU A 66 -5.22 7.56 -12.19
CA LEU A 66 -3.89 7.70 -11.64
C LEU A 66 -3.13 6.39 -11.82
N LEU A 67 -2.07 6.41 -12.61
CA LEU A 67 -1.09 5.34 -12.68
C LEU A 67 -0.17 5.46 -11.45
N LEU A 68 -0.20 4.43 -10.61
CA LEU A 68 0.67 4.28 -9.46
C LEU A 68 1.87 3.43 -9.84
N ILE A 69 3.07 3.91 -9.52
CA ILE A 69 4.32 3.16 -9.64
C ILE A 69 4.95 3.12 -8.26
N ILE A 70 5.03 1.93 -7.69
CA ILE A 70 5.45 1.71 -6.31
C ILE A 70 6.75 0.91 -6.33
N ASP A 71 7.80 1.42 -5.70
CA ASP A 71 9.00 0.63 -5.44
C ASP A 71 8.76 -0.31 -4.25
N GLU A 72 8.83 -1.62 -4.48
CA GLU A 72 8.55 -2.61 -3.45
C GLU A 72 9.60 -2.64 -2.32
N TYR A 73 10.81 -2.14 -2.58
CA TYR A 73 11.87 -2.04 -1.58
C TYR A 73 11.64 -0.89 -0.60
N SER A 74 11.63 0.33 -1.12
CA SER A 74 11.56 1.56 -0.33
C SER A 74 10.14 1.96 0.05
N ARG A 75 9.13 1.41 -0.62
CA ARG A 75 7.73 1.88 -0.58
C ARG A 75 7.55 3.28 -1.16
N PHE A 76 8.49 3.74 -1.99
CA PHE A 76 8.36 5.02 -2.65
C PHE A 76 7.32 4.94 -3.76
N VAL A 77 6.38 5.89 -3.77
CA VAL A 77 5.28 5.92 -4.75
C VAL A 77 5.45 7.12 -5.68
N ILE A 78 5.30 6.87 -6.97
CA ILE A 78 5.17 7.85 -8.05
C ILE A 78 3.76 7.75 -8.61
N ILE A 79 3.17 8.89 -8.91
CA ILE A 79 1.80 8.97 -9.44
C ILE A 79 1.84 9.78 -10.72
N HIS A 80 1.27 9.23 -11.78
CA HIS A 80 1.03 9.91 -13.04
C HIS A 80 -0.46 9.96 -13.31
N GLU A 81 -0.97 11.15 -13.63
CA GLU A 81 -2.33 11.28 -14.12
C GLU A 81 -2.41 10.91 -15.61
N VAL A 82 -3.42 10.12 -15.96
CA VAL A 82 -3.73 9.71 -17.33
C VAL A 82 -5.23 9.81 -17.58
N ASN A 83 -5.62 10.27 -18.77
CA ASN A 83 -7.05 10.37 -19.14
C ASN A 83 -7.68 9.01 -19.44
N THR A 84 -6.87 7.99 -19.71
CA THR A 84 -7.31 6.65 -20.06
C THR A 84 -6.28 5.62 -19.62
N THR A 85 -6.75 4.40 -19.36
CA THR A 85 -5.90 3.24 -19.06
C THR A 85 -5.36 2.57 -20.33
N ALA A 86 -5.61 3.10 -21.52
CA ALA A 86 -5.09 2.54 -22.77
C ALA A 86 -3.55 2.57 -22.83
N SER A 87 -2.95 1.48 -23.30
CA SER A 87 -1.50 1.25 -23.30
C SER A 87 -0.69 2.41 -23.88
N HIS A 88 -1.13 2.98 -25.01
CA HIS A 88 -0.48 4.09 -25.69
C HIS A 88 -0.29 5.35 -24.82
N TYR A 89 -1.15 5.57 -23.83
CA TYR A 89 -1.02 6.72 -22.91
C TYR A 89 -0.24 6.37 -21.64
N VAL A 90 -0.32 5.13 -21.18
CA VAL A 90 0.27 4.65 -19.93
C VAL A 90 1.76 4.32 -20.11
N LEU A 91 2.14 3.77 -21.26
CA LEU A 91 3.50 3.36 -21.57
C LEU A 91 4.48 4.55 -21.57
N PRO A 92 4.19 5.71 -22.21
CA PRO A 92 5.05 6.88 -22.12
C PRO A 92 5.27 7.36 -20.68
N LYS A 93 4.23 7.31 -19.84
CA LYS A 93 4.32 7.70 -18.41
C LYS A 93 5.14 6.72 -17.57
N SER A 94 5.01 5.43 -17.86
CA SER A 94 5.86 4.40 -17.25
C SER A 94 7.33 4.61 -17.65
N HIS A 95 7.57 4.86 -18.95
CA HIS A 95 8.90 5.13 -19.49
C HIS A 95 9.52 6.43 -18.95
N GLU A 96 8.73 7.47 -18.72
CA GLU A 96 9.15 8.71 -18.05
C GLU A 96 9.70 8.44 -16.65
N SER A 97 9.06 7.57 -15.86
CA SER A 97 9.62 7.16 -14.57
C SER A 97 10.88 6.31 -14.74
N PHE A 98 10.92 5.40 -15.70
CA PHE A 98 12.08 4.53 -15.90
C PHE A 98 13.30 5.29 -16.41
N SER A 99 13.11 6.42 -17.11
CA SER A 99 14.23 7.28 -17.53
C SER A 99 14.84 8.06 -16.35
N LEU A 100 14.04 8.40 -15.34
CA LEU A 100 14.49 9.14 -14.15
C LEU A 100 15.19 8.25 -13.12
N PHE A 101 14.66 7.05 -12.89
CA PHE A 101 15.12 6.17 -11.80
C PHE A 101 15.91 4.95 -12.31
N GLY A 102 15.90 4.70 -13.63
CA GLY A 102 16.50 3.54 -14.26
C GLY A 102 15.48 2.48 -14.68
N ILE A 103 15.95 1.47 -15.40
CA ILE A 103 15.11 0.35 -15.84
C ILE A 103 15.02 -0.69 -14.71
N PRO A 104 13.81 -1.04 -14.22
CA PRO A 104 13.64 -2.05 -13.18
C PRO A 104 13.92 -3.46 -13.72
N GLN A 105 14.26 -4.41 -12.84
CA GLN A 105 14.46 -5.80 -13.23
C GLN A 105 13.14 -6.56 -13.37
N ILE A 106 12.20 -6.30 -12.46
CA ILE A 106 10.91 -6.97 -12.39
C ILE A 106 9.82 -5.91 -12.25
N VAL A 107 8.79 -6.03 -13.09
CA VAL A 107 7.57 -5.23 -12.99
C VAL A 107 6.42 -6.14 -12.62
N LYS A 108 5.72 -5.80 -11.54
CA LYS A 108 4.56 -6.51 -11.04
C LYS A 108 3.31 -5.70 -11.36
N THR A 109 2.33 -6.31 -12.01
CA THR A 109 1.04 -5.64 -12.32
C THR A 109 -0.10 -6.60 -12.07
N ASP A 110 -1.34 -6.12 -12.07
CA ASP A 110 -2.48 -7.01 -12.23
C ASP A 110 -2.48 -7.67 -13.62
N ASN A 111 -3.27 -8.73 -13.78
CA ASN A 111 -3.36 -9.46 -15.07
C ASN A 111 -4.31 -8.76 -16.08
N GLY A 112 -4.68 -7.50 -15.83
CA GLY A 112 -5.61 -6.74 -16.64
C GLY A 112 -4.93 -5.95 -17.77
N PRO A 113 -5.68 -5.56 -18.81
CA PRO A 113 -5.27 -4.48 -19.70
C PRO A 113 -5.04 -3.20 -18.88
N PRO A 114 -4.05 -2.37 -19.24
CA PRO A 114 -3.20 -2.42 -20.43
C PRO A 114 -1.97 -3.33 -20.33
N PHE A 115 -1.59 -3.78 -19.13
CA PHE A 115 -0.24 -4.32 -18.87
C PHE A 115 0.04 -5.67 -19.53
N ASN A 116 -1.01 -6.43 -19.83
CA ASN A 116 -0.94 -7.69 -20.58
C ASN A 116 -0.98 -7.51 -22.12
N GLY A 117 -1.10 -6.27 -22.60
CA GLY A 117 -1.20 -5.96 -24.03
C GLY A 117 0.13 -6.08 -24.78
N ALA A 118 0.05 -6.21 -26.11
CA ALA A 118 1.22 -6.38 -26.98
C ALA A 118 2.23 -5.23 -26.90
N GLU A 119 1.76 -3.99 -26.74
CA GLU A 119 2.64 -2.82 -26.58
C GLU A 119 3.53 -2.95 -25.34
N PHE A 120 2.94 -3.28 -24.19
CA PHE A 120 3.68 -3.51 -22.96
C PHE A 120 4.54 -4.76 -23.05
N GLY A 121 4.03 -5.86 -23.63
CA GLY A 121 4.84 -7.07 -23.88
C GLY A 121 6.11 -6.79 -24.68
N ASN A 122 6.01 -6.00 -25.76
CA ASN A 122 7.16 -5.58 -26.56
C ASN A 122 8.11 -4.68 -25.76
N PHE A 123 7.56 -3.76 -24.97
CA PHE A 123 8.32 -2.87 -24.10
C PHE A 123 9.12 -3.64 -23.03
N TRP A 124 8.48 -4.60 -22.35
CA TRP A 124 9.13 -5.47 -21.38
C TRP A 124 10.28 -6.24 -22.02
N ASN A 125 10.05 -6.83 -23.19
CA ASN A 125 11.06 -7.59 -23.92
C ASN A 125 12.22 -6.72 -24.39
N TYR A 126 11.96 -5.52 -24.91
CA TYR A 126 12.98 -4.60 -25.40
C TYR A 126 13.96 -4.18 -24.29
N TYR A 127 13.43 -3.89 -23.09
CA TYR A 127 14.24 -3.50 -21.94
C TYR A 127 14.73 -4.69 -21.08
N GLY A 128 14.35 -5.92 -21.44
CA GLY A 128 14.68 -7.12 -20.65
C GLY A 128 14.00 -7.18 -19.28
N ILE A 129 12.89 -6.48 -19.11
CA ILE A 129 12.12 -6.42 -17.86
C ILE A 129 11.30 -7.71 -17.71
N LYS A 130 11.40 -8.35 -16.55
CA LYS A 130 10.55 -9.51 -16.23
C LYS A 130 9.20 -9.04 -15.73
N HIS A 131 8.16 -9.25 -16.53
CA HIS A 131 6.79 -8.95 -16.11
C HIS A 131 6.20 -10.10 -15.27
N ARG A 132 5.70 -9.77 -14.08
CA ARG A 132 5.00 -10.67 -13.16
C ARG A 132 3.55 -10.21 -13.00
N ALA A 133 2.65 -10.84 -13.73
CA ALA A 133 1.21 -10.64 -13.56
C ALA A 133 0.73 -11.29 -12.24
N ILE A 134 0.07 -10.51 -11.39
CA ILE A 134 -0.57 -10.99 -10.16
C ILE A 134 -1.91 -11.60 -10.55
N THR A 135 -2.17 -12.82 -10.08
CA THR A 135 -3.49 -13.42 -10.18
C THR A 135 -4.47 -12.71 -9.23
N PRO A 136 -5.70 -12.40 -9.67
CA PRO A 136 -6.70 -11.68 -8.84
C PRO A 136 -7.04 -12.37 -7.52
N TYR A 137 -6.76 -13.67 -7.40
CA TYR A 137 -6.95 -14.45 -6.17
C TYR A 137 -5.85 -14.29 -5.10
N TRP A 138 -4.89 -13.38 -5.31
CA TRP A 138 -3.87 -13.04 -4.32
C TRP A 138 -3.96 -11.59 -3.81
N PRO A 139 -5.01 -11.25 -3.01
CA PRO A 139 -5.15 -9.93 -2.38
C PRO A 139 -3.91 -9.50 -1.61
N ARG A 140 -3.22 -10.47 -0.99
CA ARG A 140 -2.00 -10.25 -0.22
C ARG A 140 -0.85 -9.68 -1.05
N ALA A 141 -0.78 -10.04 -2.33
CA ALA A 141 0.26 -9.53 -3.23
C ALA A 141 0.02 -8.06 -3.61
N ASN A 142 -1.22 -7.56 -3.54
CA ASN A 142 -1.56 -6.17 -3.85
C ASN A 142 -1.96 -5.33 -2.62
N ALA A 143 -1.91 -5.91 -1.42
CA ALA A 143 -2.39 -5.28 -0.20
C ALA A 143 -1.72 -3.92 0.09
N GLU A 144 -0.45 -3.75 -0.28
CA GLU A 144 0.25 -2.47 -0.10
C GLU A 144 -0.27 -1.39 -1.06
N ALA A 145 -0.52 -1.73 -2.34
CA ALA A 145 -1.17 -0.83 -3.28
C ALA A 145 -2.59 -0.48 -2.80
N GLU A 146 -3.37 -1.46 -2.34
CA GLU A 146 -4.71 -1.24 -1.78
C GLU A 146 -4.70 -0.29 -0.59
N ARG A 147 -3.77 -0.46 0.36
CA ARG A 147 -3.60 0.44 1.51
C ARG A 147 -3.23 1.85 1.06
N PHE A 148 -2.35 1.99 0.09
CA PHE A 148 -2.00 3.28 -0.46
C PHE A 148 -3.19 3.96 -1.14
N MET A 149 -3.98 3.22 -1.92
CA MET A 149 -5.21 3.72 -2.54
C MET A 149 -6.25 4.19 -1.53
N GLN A 150 -6.36 3.52 -0.38
CA GLN A 150 -7.23 4.00 0.72
C GLN A 150 -6.79 5.37 1.25
N ASN A 151 -5.49 5.65 1.29
CA ASN A 151 -4.97 6.96 1.67
C ASN A 151 -5.26 8.00 0.58
N LEU A 152 -5.13 7.65 -0.70
CA LEU A 152 -5.52 8.53 -1.80
C LEU A 152 -6.99 8.93 -1.71
N ARG A 153 -7.89 7.99 -1.38
CA ARG A 153 -9.31 8.30 -1.17
C ARG A 153 -9.51 9.39 -0.12
N LYS A 154 -8.77 9.33 0.99
CA LYS A 154 -8.83 10.36 2.04
C LYS A 154 -8.30 11.71 1.57
N VAL A 155 -7.24 11.71 0.75
CA VAL A 155 -6.70 12.92 0.11
C VAL A 155 -7.77 13.61 -0.73
N PHE A 156 -8.48 12.87 -1.59
CA PHE A 156 -9.57 13.43 -2.40
C PHE A 156 -10.73 13.94 -1.54
N GLN A 157 -11.13 13.18 -0.51
CA GLN A 157 -12.17 13.61 0.42
C GLN A 157 -11.78 14.91 1.15
N ASN A 158 -10.54 15.02 1.61
CA ASN A 158 -10.04 16.22 2.27
C ASN A 158 -9.96 17.41 1.32
N ALA A 159 -9.54 17.21 0.07
CA ALA A 159 -9.53 18.27 -0.94
C ALA A 159 -10.95 18.80 -1.18
N ASN A 160 -11.93 17.91 -1.33
CA ASN A 160 -13.33 18.28 -1.52
C ASN A 160 -13.91 19.01 -0.30
N ILE A 161 -13.74 18.47 0.92
CA ILE A 161 -14.25 19.10 2.16
C ILE A 161 -13.67 20.50 2.36
N ASN A 162 -12.37 20.68 2.12
CA ASN A 162 -11.69 21.95 2.33
C ASN A 162 -11.80 22.89 1.11
N GLN A 163 -12.40 22.45 0.00
CA GLN A 163 -12.50 23.19 -1.26
C GLN A 163 -11.12 23.65 -1.77
N ILE A 164 -10.13 22.75 -1.68
CA ILE A 164 -8.76 22.98 -2.15
C ILE A 164 -8.54 22.17 -3.42
N ASP A 165 -7.68 22.67 -4.32
CA ASP A 165 -7.21 21.91 -5.47
C ASP A 165 -6.64 20.54 -5.05
N TRP A 166 -7.15 19.48 -5.67
CA TRP A 166 -6.77 18.11 -5.30
C TRP A 166 -5.34 17.80 -5.72
N HIS A 167 -4.80 18.42 -6.78
CA HIS A 167 -3.40 18.23 -7.16
C HIS A 167 -2.47 18.81 -6.09
N PHE A 168 -2.80 19.99 -5.56
CA PHE A 168 -2.07 20.56 -4.44
C PHE A 168 -2.10 19.66 -3.20
N GLU A 169 -3.29 19.16 -2.82
CA GLU A 169 -3.44 18.26 -1.68
C GLU A 169 -2.69 16.93 -1.88
N LEU A 170 -2.74 16.38 -3.09
CA LEU A 170 -2.00 15.17 -3.45
C LEU A 170 -0.50 15.36 -3.33
N ASN A 171 0.05 16.47 -3.86
CA ASN A 171 1.47 16.77 -3.77
C ASN A 171 1.90 16.97 -2.31
N ARG A 172 1.07 17.63 -1.50
CA ARG A 172 1.30 17.78 -0.05
C ARG A 172 1.34 16.42 0.65
N PHE A 173 0.38 15.55 0.34
CA PHE A 173 0.33 14.19 0.88
C PHE A 173 1.55 13.37 0.46
N LEU A 174 1.91 13.37 -0.82
CA LEU A 174 3.06 12.61 -1.33
C LEU A 174 4.37 13.06 -0.69
N ALA A 175 4.56 14.37 -0.51
CA ALA A 175 5.73 14.89 0.19
C ALA A 175 5.79 14.39 1.64
N ALA A 176 4.67 14.43 2.36
CA ALA A 176 4.60 13.92 3.73
C ALA A 176 4.82 12.39 3.79
N TYR A 177 4.16 11.63 2.92
CA TYR A 177 4.26 10.18 2.85
C TYR A 177 5.70 9.72 2.59
N ARG A 178 6.36 10.31 1.58
CA ARG A 178 7.74 9.96 1.19
C ARG A 178 8.77 10.29 2.28
N ALA A 179 8.48 11.26 3.15
CA ALA A 179 9.37 11.68 4.24
C ALA A 179 9.02 11.04 5.60
N THR A 180 7.91 10.31 5.71
CA THR A 180 7.49 9.67 6.96
C THR A 180 7.99 8.23 7.00
N PRO A 181 8.59 7.75 8.11
CA PRO A 181 8.97 6.35 8.27
C PRO A 181 7.81 5.39 7.97
N HIS A 182 8.02 4.45 7.05
CA HIS A 182 6.99 3.48 6.69
C HIS A 182 6.90 2.37 7.76
N SER A 183 5.69 1.91 8.09
CA SER A 183 5.47 0.91 9.14
C SER A 183 6.22 -0.41 8.91
N THR A 184 6.43 -0.78 7.64
CA THR A 184 7.11 -2.02 7.25
C THR A 184 8.63 -1.90 7.28
N THR A 185 9.19 -0.77 6.87
CA THR A 185 10.65 -0.60 6.71
C THR A 185 11.29 0.16 7.87
N GLY A 186 10.50 0.86 8.69
CA GLY A 186 10.97 1.71 9.77
C GLY A 186 11.72 2.97 9.30
N ILE A 187 11.87 3.17 7.99
CA ILE A 187 12.64 4.26 7.39
C ILE A 187 11.77 4.96 6.35
N ALA A 188 11.98 6.26 6.16
CA ALA A 188 11.22 7.05 5.18
C ALA A 188 11.46 6.52 3.74
N PRO A 189 10.42 6.40 2.91
CA PRO A 189 10.56 5.87 1.56
C PRO A 189 11.59 6.61 0.69
N SER A 190 11.61 7.94 0.75
CA SER A 190 12.60 8.73 0.01
C SER A 190 14.02 8.51 0.50
N SER A 191 14.22 8.36 1.81
CA SER A 191 15.54 8.05 2.37
C SER A 191 16.04 6.68 1.93
N LEU A 192 15.16 5.67 1.85
CA LEU A 192 15.52 4.35 1.36
C LEU A 192 15.84 4.33 -0.13
N LEU A 193 15.05 5.05 -0.94
CA LEU A 193 15.25 5.09 -2.39
C LEU A 193 16.53 5.84 -2.77
N PHE A 194 16.74 7.04 -2.21
CA PHE A 194 17.85 7.92 -2.59
C PHE A 194 19.10 7.75 -1.72
N LYS A 195 19.02 6.95 -0.64
CA LYS A 195 20.12 6.75 0.34
C LYS A 195 20.63 8.07 0.93
N HIS A 196 19.75 9.04 1.12
CA HIS A 196 20.04 10.35 1.73
C HIS A 196 18.86 10.76 2.60
N GLU A 197 19.10 11.48 3.70
CA GLU A 197 18.01 11.92 4.58
C GLU A 197 17.05 12.87 3.85
N SER A 198 15.77 12.53 3.87
CA SER A 198 14.74 13.34 3.27
C SER A 198 14.47 14.59 4.11
N CYS A 199 14.85 15.77 3.62
CA CYS A 199 14.50 17.04 4.26
C CYS A 199 12.98 17.27 4.20
N SER A 200 12.32 17.22 5.35
CA SER A 200 10.94 17.67 5.51
C SER A 200 10.90 19.03 6.22
N ARG A 201 9.80 19.77 6.08
CA ARG A 201 9.57 21.02 6.83
C ARG A 201 9.71 20.79 8.34
N LEU A 202 9.29 19.62 8.85
CA LEU A 202 9.43 19.28 10.27
C LEU A 202 10.89 19.13 10.68
N ILE A 203 11.73 18.48 9.86
CA ILE A 203 13.16 18.35 10.13
C ILE A 203 13.82 19.73 10.16
N GLN A 204 13.52 20.60 9.19
CA GLN A 204 14.02 21.97 9.17
C GLN A 204 13.55 22.81 10.37
N LEU A 205 12.32 22.60 10.85
CA LEU A 205 11.80 23.29 12.02
C LEU A 205 12.44 22.79 13.32
N TYR A 206 12.72 21.50 13.42
CA TYR A 206 13.41 20.89 14.55
C TYR A 206 14.87 21.35 14.63
N GLU A 207 15.60 21.37 13.51
CA GLU A 207 16.98 21.88 13.46
C GLU A 207 17.06 23.37 13.81
N LYS A 208 16.06 24.16 13.41
CA LYS A 208 15.98 25.60 13.73
C LYS A 208 15.48 25.89 15.15
N ARG A 209 14.85 24.92 15.82
CA ARG A 209 14.36 25.01 17.20
C ARG A 209 14.55 23.68 17.90
N PRO A 210 15.79 23.32 18.29
CA PRO A 210 15.97 22.19 19.17
C PRO A 210 15.11 22.44 20.41
N PHE A 211 14.20 21.52 20.71
CA PHE A 211 13.42 21.57 21.94
C PHE A 211 14.41 21.50 23.11
N GLN A 212 14.71 22.64 23.73
CA GLN A 212 15.44 22.65 24.99
C GLN A 212 14.47 22.14 26.06
N PHE A 213 14.62 20.86 26.40
CA PHE A 213 14.03 20.34 27.63
C PHE A 213 14.74 21.03 28.80
N ASN A 214 14.13 22.07 29.34
CA ASN A 214 14.53 22.61 30.64
C ASN A 214 13.88 21.74 31.71
N ASN A 215 14.72 21.05 32.49
CA ASN A 215 14.26 20.25 33.63
C ASN A 215 13.58 21.08 34.73
N ASP A 216 13.68 22.41 34.68
CA ASP A 216 13.09 23.34 35.65
C ASP A 216 11.55 23.42 35.55
N ASP A 217 10.95 23.05 34.41
CA ASP A 217 9.49 23.09 34.20
C ASP A 217 8.74 21.93 34.91
N ILE A 218 9.45 20.90 35.36
CA ILE A 218 8.86 19.77 36.10
C ILE A 218 8.72 20.10 37.60
N SER A 219 9.66 20.87 38.16
CA SER A 219 9.61 21.29 39.58
C SER A 219 8.49 22.28 39.90
N ALA A 220 7.93 22.97 38.89
CA ALA A 220 6.85 23.93 39.10
C ALA A 220 5.44 23.31 39.15
N LYS A 221 5.28 22.03 38.79
CA LYS A 221 3.97 21.33 38.78
C LYS A 221 3.81 20.26 39.86
N LEU A 222 4.80 20.09 40.73
CA LEU A 222 4.75 19.14 41.86
C LEU A 222 4.60 19.83 43.22
N ASN A 223 4.54 21.16 43.27
CA ASN A 223 4.40 21.94 44.51
C ASN A 223 3.05 22.66 44.65
N ASP A 224 2.11 22.44 43.72
CA ASP A 224 0.72 22.95 43.79
C ASP A 224 -0.27 21.79 44.09
N GLU A 225 0.08 20.92 45.05
CA GLU A 225 -0.87 20.07 45.80
C GLU A 225 -1.16 20.68 47.18
#